data_AF-A0A853BQ62-F1
#
_entry.id   AF-A0A853BQ62-F1
#
_cell.length_a   1.000
_cell.length_b   1.000
_cell.length_c   1.000
_cell.angle_alpha   90.00
_cell.angle_beta   90.00
_cell.angle_gamma   90.00
#
_symmetry.space_group_name_H-M   'P 1'
#
loop_
_entity.id
_entity.type
_entity.pdbx_description
1 polymer ?
#
loop_
_entity_poly.entity_id
_entity_poly.type
_entity_poly.pdbx_seq_one_letter_code
_entity_poly.pdbx_strand_id
1 'polypeptide(L)'
;MTYDVVALVREAPDVRALVDAMVDAHPDLKVVGAGDGAVIQLCDGSGRALLSIEAAQEVRVPGEVERLLGPDIAAQLPDPCWWIEARAAGADPGPAGLAHRFAGGLVQRLGGLVWSPRPAPPGALDPLPAPADQPPPPAPDHPGAAGTAPQPHHDQQPERRDN
;
A
#
# COMPACT_ATOMS: atom_id res chain seq x y z
N MET A 1 5.03 -17.99 -9.18
CA MET A 1 5.24 -18.11 -7.72
C MET A 1 4.53 -16.94 -7.08
N THR A 2 3.64 -17.20 -6.13
CA THR A 2 2.99 -16.16 -5.31
C THR A 2 3.95 -15.77 -4.18
N TYR A 3 3.76 -14.56 -3.63
CA TYR A 3 4.52 -14.06 -2.49
C TYR A 3 3.56 -13.88 -1.32
N ASP A 4 3.77 -14.62 -0.24
CA ASP A 4 2.84 -14.67 0.87
C ASP A 4 3.36 -13.87 2.06
N VAL A 5 2.47 -13.08 2.66
CA VAL A 5 2.71 -12.29 3.86
C VAL A 5 1.68 -12.70 4.90
N VAL A 6 2.10 -12.91 6.12
CA VAL A 6 1.23 -13.28 7.24
C VAL A 6 1.19 -12.12 8.23
N ALA A 7 0.00 -11.63 8.52
CA ALA A 7 -0.25 -10.76 9.67
C ALA A 7 -0.62 -11.64 10.86
N LEU A 8 0.23 -11.63 11.89
CA LEU A 8 -0.05 -12.27 13.18
C LEU A 8 -0.47 -11.16 14.14
N VAL A 9 -1.76 -11.09 14.44
CA VAL A 9 -2.32 -10.00 15.25
C VAL A 9 -2.81 -10.50 16.60
N ARG A 10 -2.75 -9.62 17.61
CA ARG A 10 -3.05 -9.98 19.00
C ARG A 10 -4.56 -10.02 19.27
N GLU A 11 -5.30 -9.18 18.56
CA GLU A 11 -6.74 -9.00 18.74
C GLU A 11 -7.52 -9.55 17.53
N ALA A 12 -8.77 -9.97 17.76
CA ALA A 12 -9.62 -10.46 16.69
C ALA A 12 -9.88 -9.34 15.68
N PRO A 13 -9.55 -9.51 14.39
CA PRO A 13 -9.77 -8.48 13.41
C PRO A 13 -11.28 -8.35 13.12
N ASP A 14 -11.80 -7.13 13.23
CA ASP A 14 -13.15 -6.82 12.79
C ASP A 14 -13.16 -6.32 11.33
N VAL A 15 -14.35 -6.22 10.74
CA VAL A 15 -14.51 -5.78 9.34
C VAL A 15 -13.90 -4.39 9.11
N ARG A 16 -13.98 -3.50 10.12
CA ARG A 16 -13.44 -2.15 10.01
C ARG A 16 -11.92 -2.16 9.97
N ALA A 17 -11.26 -2.96 10.80
CA ALA A 17 -9.81 -3.12 10.80
C ALA A 17 -9.32 -3.69 9.46
N LEU A 18 -10.03 -4.68 8.89
CA LEU A 18 -9.70 -5.21 7.56
C LEU A 18 -9.85 -4.13 6.48
N VAL A 19 -11.00 -3.46 6.42
CA VAL A 19 -11.27 -2.46 5.38
C VAL A 19 -10.32 -1.28 5.49
N ASP A 20 -10.08 -0.76 6.69
CA ASP A 20 -9.15 0.35 6.89
C ASP A 20 -7.73 -0.06 6.45
N ALA A 21 -7.28 -1.28 6.77
CA ALA A 21 -5.98 -1.77 6.31
C ALA A 21 -5.90 -1.96 4.78
N MET A 22 -7.00 -2.34 4.12
CA MET A 22 -7.07 -2.40 2.66
C MET A 22 -6.97 -1.00 2.03
N VAL A 23 -7.70 -0.04 2.58
CA VAL A 23 -7.69 1.37 2.12
C VAL A 23 -6.30 1.99 2.32
N ASP A 24 -5.68 1.78 3.48
CA ASP A 24 -4.32 2.22 3.77
C ASP A 24 -3.30 1.59 2.81
N ALA A 25 -3.54 0.36 2.36
CA ALA A 25 -2.65 -0.35 1.44
C ALA A 25 -2.76 0.16 0.01
N HIS A 26 -3.99 0.42 -0.48
CA HIS A 26 -4.28 1.11 -1.74
C HIS A 26 -5.78 1.47 -1.85
N PRO A 27 -6.17 2.76 -1.88
CA PRO A 27 -7.57 3.17 -1.82
C PRO A 27 -8.38 2.88 -3.09
N ASP A 28 -7.75 2.84 -4.27
CA ASP A 28 -8.47 2.70 -5.54
C ASP A 28 -8.73 1.24 -6.00
N LEU A 29 -8.38 0.25 -5.17
CA LEU A 29 -8.58 -1.15 -5.54
C LEU A 29 -10.02 -1.60 -5.28
N LYS A 30 -10.54 -2.43 -6.19
CA LYS A 30 -11.86 -3.05 -6.04
C LYS A 30 -11.76 -4.23 -5.08
N VAL A 31 -12.67 -4.29 -4.12
CA VAL A 31 -12.79 -5.42 -3.19
C VAL A 31 -13.79 -6.42 -3.75
N VAL A 32 -13.38 -7.67 -3.91
CA VAL A 32 -14.20 -8.76 -4.45
C VAL A 32 -14.17 -9.95 -3.49
N GLY A 33 -15.34 -10.50 -3.14
CA GLY A 33 -15.42 -11.76 -2.41
C GLY A 33 -15.22 -12.96 -3.34
N ALA A 34 -14.44 -13.94 -2.91
CA ALA A 34 -14.15 -15.18 -3.63
C ALA A 34 -14.21 -16.39 -2.68
N GLY A 35 -14.22 -17.60 -3.25
CA GLY A 35 -14.18 -18.85 -2.46
C GLY A 35 -15.32 -18.97 -1.45
N ASP A 36 -16.55 -18.63 -1.87
CA ASP A 36 -17.75 -18.66 -0.99
C ASP A 36 -17.61 -17.80 0.28
N GLY A 37 -16.86 -16.70 0.18
CA GLY A 37 -16.64 -15.76 1.29
C GLY A 37 -15.42 -16.08 2.16
N ALA A 38 -14.68 -17.16 1.86
CA ALA A 38 -13.45 -17.50 2.56
C ALA A 38 -12.25 -16.61 2.16
N VAL A 39 -12.35 -15.95 1.00
CA VAL A 39 -11.26 -15.12 0.44
C VAL A 39 -11.78 -13.76 0.03
N ILE A 40 -11.02 -12.72 0.36
CA ILE A 40 -11.22 -11.35 -0.13
C ILE A 40 -10.11 -11.05 -1.15
N GLN A 41 -10.46 -10.55 -2.33
CA GLN A 41 -9.50 -10.17 -3.36
C GLN A 41 -9.49 -8.65 -3.55
N LEU A 42 -8.29 -8.08 -3.64
CA LEU A 42 -8.09 -6.70 -4.10
C LEU A 42 -7.71 -6.74 -5.58
N CYS A 43 -8.54 -6.13 -6.41
CA CYS A 43 -8.43 -6.16 -7.86
C CYS A 43 -8.17 -4.76 -8.42
N ASP A 44 -7.41 -4.68 -9.50
CA ASP A 44 -7.20 -3.43 -10.23
C ASP A 44 -8.43 -3.01 -11.07
N GLY A 45 -8.31 -1.88 -11.77
CA GLY A 45 -9.37 -1.34 -12.62
C GLY A 45 -9.87 -2.31 -13.70
N SER A 46 -8.99 -3.20 -14.20
CA SER A 46 -9.27 -4.21 -15.21
C SER A 46 -9.93 -5.48 -14.64
N GLY A 47 -9.99 -5.61 -13.31
CA GLY A 47 -10.52 -6.79 -12.62
C GLY A 47 -9.47 -7.87 -12.35
N ARG A 48 -8.18 -7.61 -12.60
CA ARG A 48 -7.11 -8.53 -12.24
C ARG A 48 -6.87 -8.49 -10.74
N ALA A 49 -6.90 -9.65 -10.09
CA ALA A 49 -6.56 -9.77 -8.66
C ALA A 49 -5.05 -9.53 -8.44
N LEU A 50 -4.74 -8.62 -7.52
CA LEU A 50 -3.39 -8.28 -7.10
C LEU A 50 -3.05 -8.89 -5.74
N LEU A 51 -4.04 -8.98 -4.85
CA LEU A 51 -3.89 -9.57 -3.52
C LEU A 51 -5.09 -10.46 -3.21
N SER A 52 -4.85 -11.63 -2.65
CA SER A 52 -5.89 -12.47 -2.04
C SER A 52 -5.64 -12.55 -0.54
N ILE A 53 -6.67 -12.29 0.26
CA ILE A 53 -6.63 -12.25 1.72
C ILE A 53 -7.52 -13.40 2.20
N GLU A 54 -6.91 -14.35 2.89
CA GLU A 54 -7.63 -15.46 3.51
C GLU A 54 -8.37 -14.99 4.78
N ALA A 55 -9.45 -15.69 5.13
CA ALA A 55 -10.17 -15.43 6.36
C ALA A 55 -9.25 -15.50 7.59
N ALA A 56 -9.48 -14.61 8.55
CA ALA A 56 -8.75 -14.59 9.80
C ALA A 56 -9.01 -15.86 10.61
N GLN A 57 -7.94 -16.50 11.07
CA GLN A 57 -7.99 -17.75 11.81
C GLN A 57 -7.38 -17.57 13.19
N GLU A 58 -8.12 -17.94 14.24
CA GLU A 58 -7.59 -17.93 15.59
C GLU A 58 -6.71 -19.16 15.83
N VAL A 59 -5.43 -18.95 16.12
CA VAL A 59 -4.47 -20.00 16.41
C VAL A 59 -4.58 -20.33 17.90
N ARG A 60 -5.37 -21.37 18.19
CA ARG A 60 -5.64 -21.83 19.56
C ARG A 60 -4.76 -22.98 20.03
N VAL A 61 -4.01 -23.60 19.11
CA VAL A 61 -3.14 -24.74 19.42
C VAL A 61 -1.83 -24.19 20.01
N PRO A 62 -1.54 -24.47 21.29
CA PRO A 62 -0.31 -23.97 21.90
C PRO A 62 0.93 -24.46 21.15
N GLY A 63 1.89 -23.57 20.90
CA GLY A 63 3.12 -23.87 20.17
C GLY A 63 2.97 -24.00 18.65
N GLU A 64 1.78 -23.82 18.07
CA GLU A 64 1.58 -23.94 16.62
C GLU A 64 2.34 -22.86 15.84
N VAL A 65 2.36 -21.63 16.35
CA VAL A 65 3.16 -20.54 15.77
C VAL A 65 4.66 -20.88 15.80
N GLU A 66 5.14 -21.47 16.89
CA GLU A 66 6.55 -21.89 17.02
C GLU A 66 6.88 -22.99 16.01
N ARG A 67 5.99 -23.98 15.85
CA ARG A 67 6.15 -25.08 14.90
C ARG A 67 6.21 -24.60 13.46
N LEU A 68 5.39 -23.60 13.11
CA LEU A 68 5.27 -23.10 11.73
C LEU A 68 6.30 -22.03 11.39
N LEU A 69 6.56 -21.09 12.29
CA LEU A 69 7.32 -19.87 12.02
C LEU A 69 8.60 -19.74 12.87
N GLY A 70 8.82 -20.64 13.81
CA GLY A 70 9.98 -20.66 14.69
C GLY A 70 9.77 -19.96 16.03
N PRO A 71 10.66 -20.24 17.01
CA PRO A 71 10.53 -19.74 18.38
C PRO A 71 10.67 -18.21 18.50
N ASP A 72 11.49 -17.59 17.65
CA ASP A 72 11.71 -16.13 17.67
C ASP A 72 10.42 -15.35 17.33
N ILE A 73 9.60 -15.90 16.43
CA ILE A 73 8.31 -15.31 16.06
C ILE A 73 7.28 -15.59 17.15
N ALA A 74 7.21 -16.83 17.63
CA ALA A 74 6.26 -17.23 18.67
C ALA A 74 6.44 -16.43 19.97
N ALA A 75 7.68 -16.15 20.37
CA ALA A 75 8.00 -15.42 21.60
C ALA A 75 7.46 -13.96 21.63
N GLN A 76 7.11 -13.41 20.46
CA GLN A 76 6.61 -12.03 20.34
C GLN A 76 5.08 -11.93 20.38
N LEU A 77 4.38 -13.07 20.33
CA LEU A 77 2.93 -13.14 20.18
C LEU A 77 2.26 -13.70 21.43
N PRO A 78 1.02 -13.26 21.75
CA PRO A 78 0.21 -13.91 22.75
C PRO A 78 -0.28 -15.28 22.28
N ASP A 79 -0.64 -16.15 23.21
CA ASP A 79 -1.38 -17.39 22.96
C ASP A 79 -2.78 -17.27 23.60
N PRO A 80 -3.88 -17.30 22.83
CA PRO A 80 -3.96 -17.41 21.37
C PRO A 80 -3.66 -16.10 20.62
N CYS A 81 -3.34 -16.20 19.32
CA CYS A 81 -3.26 -15.06 18.40
C CYS A 81 -4.11 -15.30 17.14
N TRP A 82 -4.23 -14.28 16.29
CA TRP A 82 -4.95 -14.35 15.02
C TRP A 82 -4.00 -14.33 13.82
N TRP A 83 -4.26 -15.22 12.86
CA TRP A 83 -3.49 -15.40 11.64
C TRP A 83 -4.30 -14.93 10.44
N ILE A 84 -3.75 -14.00 9.66
CA ILE A 84 -4.30 -13.59 8.37
C ILE A 84 -3.22 -13.74 7.32
N GLU A 85 -3.51 -14.52 6.28
CA GLU A 85 -2.59 -14.72 5.15
C GLU A 85 -2.99 -13.84 3.97
N ALA A 86 -2.03 -13.10 3.43
CA ALA A 86 -2.17 -12.22 2.28
C ALA A 86 -1.22 -12.68 1.16
N ARG A 87 -1.81 -13.20 0.08
CA ARG A 87 -1.11 -13.79 -1.06
C ARG A 87 -1.05 -12.82 -2.23
N ALA A 88 0.15 -12.32 -2.52
CA ALA A 88 0.39 -11.43 -3.64
C ALA A 88 0.41 -12.20 -4.97
N ALA A 89 -0.24 -11.63 -5.98
CA ALA A 89 -0.31 -12.20 -7.32
C ALA A 89 0.96 -11.92 -8.13
N GLY A 90 1.44 -12.94 -8.85
CA GLY A 90 2.56 -12.79 -9.80
C GLY A 90 3.92 -12.57 -9.14
N ALA A 91 4.91 -12.19 -9.96
CA ALA A 91 6.29 -11.95 -9.54
C ALA A 91 6.65 -10.46 -9.48
N ASP A 92 5.70 -9.58 -9.81
CA ASP A 92 5.90 -8.13 -9.80
C ASP A 92 6.08 -7.63 -8.34
N PRO A 93 6.95 -6.63 -8.09
CA PRO A 93 7.19 -6.13 -6.74
C PRO A 93 5.97 -5.41 -6.14
N GLY A 94 5.11 -4.82 -6.99
CA GLY A 94 3.92 -4.07 -6.57
C GLY A 94 2.94 -4.88 -5.70
N PRO A 95 2.45 -6.05 -6.16
CA PRO A 95 1.61 -6.94 -5.36
C PRO A 95 2.22 -7.37 -4.02
N ALA A 96 3.52 -7.67 -3.97
CA ALA A 96 4.20 -8.00 -2.71
C ALA A 96 4.22 -6.79 -1.76
N GLY A 97 4.43 -5.60 -2.30
CA GLY A 97 4.29 -4.33 -1.61
C GLY A 97 2.93 -4.10 -0.99
N LEU A 98 1.89 -4.35 -1.77
CA LEU A 98 0.51 -4.27 -1.35
C LEU A 98 0.22 -5.22 -0.17
N ALA A 99 0.73 -6.46 -0.23
CA ALA A 99 0.62 -7.44 0.85
C ALA A 99 1.27 -6.95 2.14
N HIS A 100 2.48 -6.38 2.06
CA HIS A 100 3.19 -5.81 3.21
C HIS A 100 2.48 -4.60 3.81
N ARG A 101 1.97 -3.68 2.98
CA ARG A 101 1.21 -2.52 3.47
C ARG A 101 -0.08 -2.95 4.17
N PHE A 102 -0.81 -3.89 3.60
CA PHE A 102 -2.02 -4.45 4.23
C PHE A 102 -1.70 -5.11 5.58
N ALA A 103 -0.73 -6.03 5.61
CA ALA A 103 -0.35 -6.73 6.84
C ALA A 103 0.19 -5.75 7.91
N GLY A 104 1.00 -4.78 7.49
CA GLY A 104 1.51 -3.73 8.37
C GLY A 104 0.41 -2.83 8.93
N GLY A 105 -0.60 -2.49 8.12
CA GLY A 105 -1.76 -1.72 8.56
C GLY A 105 -2.58 -2.46 9.63
N LEU A 106 -2.80 -3.77 9.45
CA LEU A 106 -3.46 -4.61 10.46
C LEU A 106 -2.66 -4.67 11.76
N VAL A 107 -1.36 -4.95 11.68
CA VAL A 107 -0.48 -5.05 12.85
C VAL A 107 -0.38 -3.73 13.60
N GLN A 108 -0.36 -2.60 12.91
CA GLN A 108 -0.37 -1.28 13.57
C GLN A 108 -1.66 -1.05 14.37
N ARG A 109 -2.79 -1.60 13.92
CA ARG A 109 -4.11 -1.41 14.55
C ARG A 109 -4.37 -2.40 15.68
N LEU A 110 -3.97 -3.66 15.50
CA LEU A 110 -4.33 -4.78 16.38
C LEU A 110 -3.14 -5.33 17.18
N GLY A 111 -1.96 -4.70 17.04
CA GLY A 111 -0.69 -5.18 17.54
C GLY A 111 -0.24 -6.49 16.88
N GLY A 112 0.97 -6.93 17.20
CA GLY A 112 1.55 -8.19 16.71
C GLY A 112 2.70 -7.95 15.75
N LEU A 113 2.82 -8.77 14.71
CA LEU A 113 3.94 -8.69 13.77
C LEU A 113 3.57 -9.18 12.37
N VAL A 114 4.35 -8.73 11.39
CA VAL A 114 4.28 -9.20 10.00
C VAL A 114 5.39 -10.23 9.80
N TRP A 115 5.01 -11.38 9.24
CA TRP A 115 5.95 -12.42 8.83
C TRP A 115 5.88 -12.63 7.31
N SER A 116 7.03 -12.91 6.70
CA SER A 116 7.12 -13.29 5.30
C SER A 116 8.31 -14.23 5.10
N PRO A 117 8.24 -15.24 4.21
CA PRO A 117 9.29 -16.24 4.02
C PRO A 117 10.54 -15.67 3.35
N ARG A 118 10.44 -14.49 2.74
CA ARG A 118 11.54 -13.75 2.11
C ARG A 118 11.31 -12.27 2.38
N PRO A 119 12.37 -11.45 2.51
CA PRO A 119 12.21 -9.99 2.60
C PRO A 119 11.34 -9.43 1.48
N ALA A 120 10.69 -8.30 1.74
CA ALA A 120 9.97 -7.55 0.71
C ALA A 120 10.92 -7.30 -0.47
N PRO A 121 10.48 -7.55 -1.72
CA PRO A 121 11.34 -7.31 -2.88
C PRO A 121 11.69 -5.81 -2.98
N PRO A 122 12.84 -5.47 -3.56
CA PRO A 122 13.19 -4.07 -3.82
C PRO A 122 12.08 -3.35 -4.59
N GLY A 123 11.71 -2.16 -4.12
CA GLY A 123 10.61 -1.36 -4.68
C GLY A 123 9.20 -1.85 -4.35
N ALA A 124 9.04 -2.90 -3.53
CA ALA A 124 7.72 -3.30 -3.04
C ALA A 124 7.03 -2.19 -2.26
N LEU A 125 7.78 -1.44 -1.46
CA LEU A 125 7.22 -0.37 -0.65
C LEU A 125 6.92 0.91 -1.45
N ASP A 126 7.33 0.97 -2.72
CA ASP A 126 6.96 2.07 -3.59
C ASP A 126 5.44 2.06 -3.84
N PRO A 127 4.83 3.24 -4.08
CA PRO A 127 3.44 3.32 -4.50
C PRO A 127 3.22 2.42 -5.72
N LEU A 128 2.14 1.65 -5.72
CA LEU A 128 1.78 0.87 -6.91
C LEU A 128 1.58 1.88 -8.06
N PRO A 129 2.19 1.66 -9.25
CA PRO A 129 1.93 2.53 -10.37
C PRO A 129 0.43 2.58 -10.65
N ALA A 130 -0.07 3.78 -10.95
CA ALA A 130 -1.45 3.95 -11.40
C ALA A 130 -1.74 2.97 -12.55
N PRO A 131 -2.98 2.46 -12.66
CA PRO A 131 -3.33 1.55 -13.75
C PRO A 131 -2.93 2.20 -15.08
N ALA A 132 -2.35 1.41 -15.99
CA ALA A 132 -1.78 1.87 -17.27
C ALA A 132 -2.78 2.60 -18.21
N ASP A 133 -4.04 2.69 -17.82
CA ASP A 133 -5.13 3.36 -18.53
C ASP A 133 -5.60 4.68 -17.86
N GLN A 134 -4.95 5.10 -16.77
CA GLN A 134 -5.15 6.45 -16.20
C GLN A 134 -4.11 7.42 -16.78
N PRO A 135 -4.53 8.51 -17.45
CA PRO A 135 -3.62 9.61 -17.75
C PRO A 135 -3.07 10.17 -16.42
N PRO A 136 -1.81 10.64 -16.40
CA PRO A 136 -1.23 11.22 -15.19
C PRO A 136 -2.13 12.35 -14.68
N PRO A 137 -2.28 12.51 -13.35
CA PRO A 137 -3.08 13.59 -12.80
C PRO A 137 -2.54 14.93 -13.33
N PRO A 138 -3.43 15.89 -13.68
CA PRO A 138 -2.97 17.21 -14.09
C PRO A 138 -2.12 17.79 -12.96
N ALA A 139 -0.94 18.31 -13.31
CA ALA A 139 -0.09 19.02 -12.37
C ALA A 139 -0.93 20.11 -11.67
N PRO A 140 -0.77 20.31 -10.35
CA PRO A 140 -1.50 21.35 -9.66
C PRO A 140 -1.23 22.70 -10.35
N ASP A 141 -2.30 23.33 -10.83
CA ASP A 141 -2.27 24.73 -11.25
C ASP A 141 -1.89 25.56 -10.02
N HIS A 142 -0.61 25.91 -9.93
CA HIS A 142 -0.16 26.92 -8.99
C HIS A 142 -0.74 28.27 -9.46
N PRO A 143 -1.68 28.89 -8.73
CA PRO A 143 -2.20 30.18 -9.14
C PRO A 143 -1.10 31.24 -8.96
N GLY A 144 -0.66 31.77 -10.10
CA GLY A 144 -0.01 33.06 -10.32
C GLY A 144 0.78 33.70 -9.17
N ALA A 145 2.11 33.60 -9.24
CA ALA A 145 2.95 34.68 -8.77
C ALA A 145 2.90 35.82 -9.80
N ALA A 146 1.96 36.75 -9.61
CA ALA A 146 1.99 38.05 -10.23
C ALA A 146 3.26 38.80 -9.81
N GLY A 147 3.95 39.43 -10.76
CA GLY A 147 4.98 40.41 -10.39
C GLY A 147 5.88 40.88 -11.53
N THR A 148 5.47 42.00 -12.13
CA THR A 148 6.33 43.05 -12.70
C THR A 148 6.67 42.98 -14.18
N ALA A 149 5.86 43.69 -14.97
CA ALA A 149 6.27 44.26 -16.25
C ALA A 149 7.19 45.49 -16.01
N PRO A 150 8.25 45.70 -16.80
CA PRO A 150 8.81 47.01 -17.00
C PRO A 150 8.19 47.69 -18.23
N GLN A 151 7.72 48.91 -18.01
CA GLN A 151 7.17 49.84 -18.99
C GLN A 151 8.25 50.33 -19.98
N PRO A 152 7.96 50.52 -21.28
CA PRO A 152 8.93 51.05 -22.22
C PRO A 152 9.03 52.58 -22.11
N HIS A 153 10.21 53.11 -21.77
CA HIS A 153 10.50 54.54 -21.90
C HIS A 153 11.07 54.79 -23.30
N HIS A 154 10.25 55.46 -24.12
CA HIS A 154 10.61 55.96 -25.44
C HIS A 154 11.19 57.37 -25.22
N ASP A 155 12.52 57.51 -25.26
CA ASP A 155 13.16 58.83 -25.28
C ASP A 155 14.05 58.96 -26.53
N GLN A 156 13.86 60.08 -27.18
CA GLN A 156 14.24 60.41 -28.55
C GLN A 156 15.72 60.83 -28.63
N GLN A 157 16.43 60.36 -29.65
CA GLN A 157 17.54 61.13 -30.26
C GLN A 157 16.96 61.88 -31.48
N PRO A 158 17.49 63.03 -31.95
CA PRO A 158 18.93 63.32 -32.01
C PRO A 158 19.37 64.79 -31.82
N GLU A 159 20.71 64.95 -31.76
CA GLU A 159 21.51 66.08 -32.27
C GLU A 159 21.25 67.51 -31.73
N ARG A 160 22.28 68.09 -31.09
CA ARG A 160 22.92 69.39 -31.44
C ARG A 160 23.98 69.78 -30.39
N ARG A 161 25.25 69.73 -30.80
CA ARG A 161 26.42 70.47 -30.28
C ARG A 161 27.62 70.08 -31.16
N ASP A 162 28.50 70.94 -31.66
CA ASP A 162 28.88 72.32 -31.35
C ASP A 162 29.47 72.98 -32.62
N ASN A 163 29.19 74.27 -32.84
CA ASN A 163 30.15 75.38 -33.00
C ASN A 163 29.44 76.68 -33.37
#